data_AF-A0A2P8G3K0-F1
#
_entry.id   AF-A0A2P8G3K0-F1
#
_cell.length_a   1.000
_cell.length_b   1.000
_cell.length_c   1.000
_cell.angle_alpha   90.00
_cell.angle_beta   90.00
_cell.angle_gamma   90.00
#
_symmetry.space_group_name_H-M   'P 1'
#
loop_
_entity.id
_entity.type
_entity.pdbx_description
1 polymer ?
#
loop_
_entity_poly.entity_id
_entity_poly.type
_entity_poly.pdbx_seq_one_letter_code
_entity_poly.pdbx_strand_id
1 'polypeptide(L)'
;MKEWYRMAGALMMGACVTMQVNAQTHYGMGAGTVGTRHAFFGTDAGKINTGADNTMLGHEAGTSNTGGNDNTFVGSRSGQFSTGAGNTFVGSQAGVNHLTGVNNTYLGVAAGGSAGMSYNTYIGAYAGTSNGVGQGNVYIGNWAGQYSFDASNNVVMGNTSFKEGSGNDNCIIGRMSGYDSDGNLNVFLGAMSGRLNKGNENSFLGNEAGYSNKEGFFNTFLGSQSGYSSQTGVGNVFLGNKSGYSNTNGHQNVFLGYGAGYHNTTGQRNTYLGYGATGNATLENATAIGSEAKVTANNSIVLGKNANVGIGVSAPSFQLHLSTDAAAKAGSPDWIVASDSRLKKNITDFTDGLHLLKQIKPVWFQYNGQAGIETGDKKFVGIIAQEMQKIAPYTIGTFTHQDSLGKKTEYLDYDANAVTYILINSVKEQQRVIEQKDAELKETNAQVVELSKRLELLERIVASNTAKPLNGSAARIEPNANGVVLEQNVPNGFSESSAIKYFVPQSVKEARVDVYAVNGAKVNSYPVKERGEGQLTISAGDFQNGVFLYDLVTDGKSNGVKKMVVQK
;
A
#
# COMPACT_ATOMS: atom_id res chain seq x y z
N MET A 1 23.32 73.98 113.73
CA MET A 1 22.23 73.13 114.27
C MET A 1 21.83 72.19 113.13
N LYS A 2 22.44 71.00 113.01
CA LYS A 2 22.07 69.73 113.67
C LYS A 2 20.58 69.40 113.47
N GLU A 3 20.29 68.49 112.55
CA GLU A 3 19.54 67.28 112.89
C GLU A 3 19.97 66.13 111.98
N TRP A 4 20.41 65.06 112.65
CA TRP A 4 20.64 63.71 112.17
C TRP A 4 19.75 62.83 113.07
N TYR A 5 19.27 61.70 112.54
CA TYR A 5 19.34 60.33 113.11
C TYR A 5 18.25 59.45 112.45
N ARG A 6 18.66 58.45 111.63
CA ARG A 6 18.68 56.99 111.92
C ARG A 6 17.30 56.32 111.78
N MET A 7 17.09 55.08 111.35
CA MET A 7 17.86 53.93 110.85
C MET A 7 16.79 52.88 110.51
N ALA A 8 16.94 52.11 109.43
CA ALA A 8 16.54 50.70 109.40
C ALA A 8 17.18 50.02 108.19
N GLY A 9 18.20 49.20 108.46
CA GLY A 9 18.74 48.27 107.48
C GLY A 9 17.84 47.04 107.38
N ALA A 10 17.65 46.55 106.16
CA ALA A 10 17.22 45.20 105.88
C ALA A 10 18.18 44.61 104.85
N LEU A 11 19.00 43.68 105.31
CA LEU A 11 19.79 42.76 104.51
C LEU A 11 18.81 41.78 103.83
N MET A 12 18.79 41.71 102.50
CA MET A 12 18.27 40.55 101.77
C MET A 12 19.12 40.35 100.51
N MET A 13 19.82 39.22 100.46
CA MET A 13 20.38 38.68 99.22
C MET A 13 19.26 38.53 98.20
N GLY A 14 19.46 39.03 96.99
CA GLY A 14 18.51 38.88 95.89
C GLY A 14 19.24 38.95 94.56
N ALA A 15 19.54 37.77 94.02
CA ALA A 15 19.85 37.43 92.63
C ALA A 15 20.71 38.42 91.82
N CYS A 16 21.90 37.95 91.40
CA CYS A 16 22.47 38.38 90.14
C CYS A 16 21.46 38.02 89.03
N VAL A 17 20.59 38.96 88.68
CA VAL A 17 19.79 38.88 87.48
C VAL A 17 20.78 39.10 86.35
N THR A 18 21.15 38.01 85.66
CA THR A 18 21.68 38.11 84.30
C THR A 18 20.66 38.91 83.49
N MET A 19 20.86 40.21 83.32
CA MET A 19 20.17 40.99 82.29
C MET A 19 20.68 40.47 80.95
N GLN A 20 20.08 39.38 80.48
CA GLN A 20 20.10 39.04 79.07
C GLN A 20 19.28 40.14 78.39
N VAL A 21 19.95 41.18 77.92
CA VAL A 21 19.32 42.23 77.11
C VAL A 21 18.77 41.52 75.89
N ASN A 22 17.44 41.36 75.81
CA ASN A 22 16.78 40.97 74.56
C ASN A 22 17.12 42.07 73.54
N ALA A 23 18.18 41.87 72.77
CA ALA A 23 18.70 42.84 71.81
C ALA A 23 17.72 42.97 70.65
N GLN A 24 16.72 43.82 70.82
CA GLN A 24 15.87 44.31 69.75
C GLN A 24 16.60 45.47 69.06
N THR A 25 16.84 45.36 67.76
CA THR A 25 17.43 46.44 66.95
C THR A 25 16.36 47.09 66.10
N HIS A 26 15.85 48.25 66.54
CA HIS A 26 14.86 49.04 65.81
C HIS A 26 15.41 50.45 65.53
N TYR A 27 15.34 50.91 64.28
CA TYR A 27 15.75 52.26 63.87
C TYR A 27 14.73 52.88 62.89
N GLY A 28 14.06 53.95 63.32
CA GLY A 28 13.04 54.67 62.53
C GLY A 28 11.87 55.15 63.38
N MET A 29 11.17 56.20 62.94
CA MET A 29 9.98 56.71 63.63
C MET A 29 8.85 55.67 63.54
N GLY A 30 8.33 55.21 64.68
CA GLY A 30 7.25 54.21 64.73
C GLY A 30 7.67 52.76 64.46
N ALA A 31 8.97 52.47 64.43
CA ALA A 31 9.47 51.11 64.23
C ALA A 31 9.32 50.23 65.50
N GLY A 32 8.62 49.10 65.35
CA GLY A 32 8.44 48.05 66.37
C GLY A 32 7.43 48.34 67.49
N THR A 33 6.72 47.30 67.96
CA THR A 33 5.84 47.40 69.15
C THR A 33 5.91 46.22 70.13
N VAL A 34 6.12 44.96 69.74
CA VAL A 34 6.32 43.79 70.65
C VAL A 34 7.05 42.64 69.91
N GLY A 35 7.65 41.65 70.60
CA GLY A 35 8.24 40.43 70.01
C GLY A 35 9.68 40.12 70.44
N THR A 36 10.30 39.01 69.99
CA THR A 36 11.71 38.66 70.31
C THR A 36 12.53 38.40 69.06
N ARG A 37 13.81 38.82 69.06
CA ARG A 37 14.80 38.61 67.99
C ARG A 37 14.39 39.25 66.65
N HIS A 38 14.39 40.58 66.59
CA HIS A 38 13.98 41.34 65.42
C HIS A 38 15.02 42.36 64.94
N ALA A 39 14.99 42.64 63.63
CA ALA A 39 15.77 43.71 63.00
C ALA A 39 14.85 44.61 62.16
N PHE A 40 14.49 45.79 62.68
CA PHE A 40 13.58 46.74 62.01
C PHE A 40 14.28 48.06 61.66
N PHE A 41 14.15 48.49 60.40
CA PHE A 41 14.77 49.70 59.88
C PHE A 41 13.82 50.44 58.92
N GLY A 42 13.43 51.67 59.26
CA GLY A 42 12.51 52.50 58.46
C GLY A 42 11.32 53.02 59.24
N THR A 43 10.64 54.05 58.71
CA THR A 43 9.42 54.60 59.33
C THR A 43 8.30 53.55 59.34
N ASP A 44 7.67 53.35 60.49
CA ASP A 44 6.59 52.39 60.72
C ASP A 44 6.94 50.91 60.37
N ALA A 45 8.22 50.57 60.24
CA ALA A 45 8.66 49.18 60.01
C ALA A 45 8.28 48.30 61.22
N GLY A 46 7.50 47.25 61.00
CA GLY A 46 7.04 46.35 62.08
C GLY A 46 6.16 47.01 63.13
N LYS A 47 5.43 48.09 62.78
CA LYS A 47 4.65 48.92 63.70
C LYS A 47 3.68 48.13 64.59
N ILE A 48 3.06 47.06 64.11
CA ILE A 48 2.16 46.17 64.86
C ILE A 48 2.63 44.72 64.66
N ASN A 49 3.91 44.47 64.94
CA ASN A 49 4.47 43.12 64.94
C ASN A 49 4.27 42.45 66.30
N THR A 50 3.71 41.23 66.33
CA THR A 50 3.62 40.40 67.54
C THR A 50 4.33 39.04 67.42
N GLY A 51 4.94 38.75 66.27
CA GLY A 51 5.71 37.51 66.03
C GLY A 51 7.16 37.58 66.57
N ALA A 52 7.97 36.59 66.22
CA ALA A 52 9.40 36.45 66.55
C ALA A 52 10.25 36.28 65.28
N ASP A 53 11.56 36.56 65.35
CA ASP A 53 12.53 36.22 64.28
C ASP A 53 12.29 36.93 62.92
N ASN A 54 11.65 38.11 62.94
CA ASN A 54 11.37 38.91 61.75
C ASN A 54 12.45 39.97 61.43
N THR A 55 12.79 40.11 60.15
CA THR A 55 13.62 41.19 59.57
C THR A 55 12.76 42.09 58.69
N MET A 56 12.69 43.39 58.98
CA MET A 56 11.87 44.35 58.21
C MET A 56 12.69 45.62 57.89
N LEU A 57 12.88 45.91 56.61
CA LEU A 57 13.67 47.03 56.11
C LEU A 57 12.89 47.83 55.07
N GLY A 58 12.44 49.04 55.42
CA GLY A 58 11.72 49.94 54.51
C GLY A 58 10.59 50.72 55.19
N HIS A 59 10.13 51.79 54.53
CA HIS A 59 8.94 52.53 54.95
C HIS A 59 7.70 51.63 54.95
N GLU A 60 7.00 51.51 56.08
CA GLU A 60 5.80 50.68 56.24
C GLU A 60 6.01 49.17 55.92
N ALA A 61 7.24 48.65 56.01
CA ALA A 61 7.49 47.22 55.86
C ALA A 61 6.88 46.44 57.04
N GLY A 62 6.02 45.44 56.76
CA GLY A 62 5.42 44.57 57.78
C GLY A 62 4.59 45.27 58.86
N THR A 63 3.93 46.39 58.56
CA THR A 63 3.22 47.21 59.57
C THR A 63 2.21 46.46 60.41
N SER A 64 1.58 45.40 59.88
CA SER A 64 0.46 44.69 60.53
C SER A 64 0.73 43.22 60.82
N ASN A 65 1.99 42.81 61.05
CA ASN A 65 2.35 41.41 61.26
C ASN A 65 1.94 40.83 62.64
N THR A 66 0.68 40.43 62.75
CA THR A 66 0.11 39.86 63.97
C THR A 66 0.28 38.33 64.05
N GLY A 67 1.42 37.89 64.56
CA GLY A 67 1.70 36.47 64.90
C GLY A 67 2.58 35.71 63.90
N GLY A 68 2.95 36.30 62.77
CA GLY A 68 3.87 35.70 61.80
C GLY A 68 5.32 35.73 62.28
N ASN A 69 5.98 34.58 62.33
CA ASN A 69 7.41 34.45 62.66
C ASN A 69 8.27 34.26 61.41
N ASP A 70 9.59 34.42 61.54
CA ASP A 70 10.57 34.04 60.53
C ASP A 70 10.38 34.74 59.17
N ASN A 71 9.86 35.97 59.18
CA ASN A 71 9.63 36.76 57.97
C ASN A 71 10.81 37.68 57.63
N THR A 72 11.15 37.79 56.35
CA THR A 72 12.12 38.77 55.83
C THR A 72 11.45 39.69 54.83
N PHE A 73 11.18 40.95 55.21
CA PHE A 73 10.55 41.97 54.37
C PHE A 73 11.52 43.11 54.07
N VAL A 74 11.80 43.35 52.79
CA VAL A 74 12.76 44.38 52.35
C VAL A 74 12.17 45.19 51.22
N GLY A 75 11.86 46.46 51.47
CA GLY A 75 11.27 47.40 50.51
C GLY A 75 10.14 48.23 51.12
N SER A 76 9.83 49.36 50.49
CA SER A 76 8.68 50.19 50.90
C SER A 76 7.38 49.39 50.79
N ARG A 77 6.59 49.32 51.86
CA ARG A 77 5.32 48.56 51.96
C ARG A 77 5.44 47.08 51.64
N SER A 78 6.63 46.49 51.78
CA SER A 78 6.79 45.05 51.63
C SER A 78 6.10 44.33 52.80
N GLY A 79 5.20 43.38 52.51
CA GLY A 79 4.44 42.65 53.51
C GLY A 79 3.55 43.52 54.41
N GLN A 80 3.14 44.72 53.98
CA GLN A 80 2.45 45.72 54.81
C GLN A 80 1.32 45.14 55.67
N PHE A 81 0.48 44.29 55.06
CA PHE A 81 -0.67 43.65 55.71
C PHE A 81 -0.47 42.15 56.03
N SER A 82 0.75 41.62 55.87
CA SER A 82 1.05 40.20 56.09
C SER A 82 0.95 39.81 57.55
N THR A 83 0.20 38.75 57.86
CA THR A 83 0.13 38.10 59.18
C THR A 83 0.69 36.67 59.19
N GLY A 84 1.11 36.15 58.02
CA GLY A 84 1.66 34.80 57.88
C GLY A 84 3.14 34.68 58.25
N ALA A 85 3.61 33.46 58.50
CA ALA A 85 4.98 33.13 58.90
C ALA A 85 5.85 32.55 57.76
N GLY A 86 7.18 32.64 57.91
CA GLY A 86 8.17 32.02 57.00
C GLY A 86 8.25 32.65 55.61
N ASN A 87 7.85 33.91 55.47
CA ASN A 87 7.76 34.58 54.18
C ASN A 87 9.00 35.44 53.90
N THR A 88 9.53 35.39 52.68
CA THR A 88 10.61 36.25 52.20
C THR A 88 10.10 37.18 51.10
N PHE A 89 9.89 38.46 51.42
CA PHE A 89 9.42 39.48 50.48
C PHE A 89 10.50 40.54 50.26
N VAL A 90 10.92 40.74 49.02
CA VAL A 90 11.97 41.69 48.65
C VAL A 90 11.52 42.49 47.42
N GLY A 91 11.28 43.79 47.61
CA GLY A 91 10.80 44.71 46.59
C GLY A 91 9.75 45.68 47.12
N SER A 92 9.62 46.85 46.48
CA SER A 92 8.55 47.80 46.81
C SER A 92 7.19 47.14 46.57
N GLN A 93 6.31 47.16 47.58
CA GLN A 93 4.98 46.55 47.58
C GLN A 93 4.95 45.01 47.36
N ALA A 94 6.09 44.31 47.51
CA ALA A 94 6.10 42.85 47.47
C ALA A 94 5.24 42.29 48.61
N GLY A 95 4.23 41.48 48.29
CA GLY A 95 3.28 40.93 49.28
C GLY A 95 2.45 41.97 50.03
N VAL A 96 2.18 43.15 49.45
CA VAL A 96 1.53 44.27 50.18
C VAL A 96 0.18 43.89 50.81
N ASN A 97 -0.72 43.22 50.08
CA ASN A 97 -2.02 42.72 50.58
C ASN A 97 -1.99 41.22 50.89
N HIS A 98 -0.82 40.65 51.20
CA HIS A 98 -0.72 39.29 51.72
C HIS A 98 -1.42 39.25 53.08
N LEU A 99 -2.34 38.32 53.35
CA LEU A 99 -3.01 38.21 54.65
C LEU A 99 -2.45 37.02 55.44
N THR A 100 -2.81 35.78 55.10
CA THR A 100 -2.60 34.62 56.01
C THR A 100 -1.68 33.49 55.50
N GLY A 101 -1.01 33.66 54.35
CA GLY A 101 -0.19 32.59 53.73
C GLY A 101 1.20 32.42 54.34
N VAL A 102 1.75 31.21 54.29
CA VAL A 102 3.08 30.87 54.86
C VAL A 102 4.07 30.35 53.82
N ASN A 103 5.36 30.46 54.12
CA ASN A 103 6.45 29.90 53.29
C ASN A 103 6.44 30.39 51.83
N ASN A 104 6.20 31.69 51.63
CA ASN A 104 6.24 32.30 50.30
C ASN A 104 7.54 33.07 50.07
N THR A 105 8.03 33.06 48.83
CA THR A 105 9.19 33.85 48.40
C THR A 105 8.77 34.81 47.28
N TYR A 106 8.68 36.11 47.56
CA TYR A 106 8.34 37.14 46.58
C TYR A 106 9.51 38.10 46.36
N LEU A 107 10.03 38.17 45.14
CA LEU A 107 11.16 39.01 44.76
C LEU A 107 10.81 39.87 43.54
N GLY A 108 10.67 41.17 43.74
CA GLY A 108 10.34 42.14 42.69
C GLY A 108 9.30 43.17 43.13
N VAL A 109 9.19 44.27 42.39
CA VAL A 109 8.16 45.30 42.65
C VAL A 109 6.77 44.68 42.49
N ALA A 110 5.93 44.83 43.52
CA ALA A 110 4.56 44.32 43.59
C ALA A 110 4.39 42.80 43.38
N ALA A 111 5.47 42.01 43.48
CA ALA A 111 5.40 40.56 43.39
C ALA A 111 4.48 40.01 44.51
N GLY A 112 3.53 39.14 44.14
CA GLY A 112 2.57 38.56 45.08
C GLY A 112 1.66 39.57 45.80
N GLY A 113 1.48 40.78 45.26
CA GLY A 113 0.80 41.90 45.93
C GLY A 113 -0.62 41.64 46.46
N SER A 114 -1.28 40.55 46.06
CA SER A 114 -2.60 40.11 46.55
C SER A 114 -2.69 38.59 46.82
N ALA A 115 -1.56 37.88 46.81
CA ALA A 115 -1.56 36.44 46.98
C ALA A 115 -1.61 36.11 48.47
N GLY A 116 -2.71 35.54 48.98
CA GLY A 116 -2.89 35.29 50.41
C GLY A 116 -2.54 33.87 50.89
N MET A 117 -2.05 33.00 50.00
CA MET A 117 -1.88 31.57 50.25
C MET A 117 -0.41 31.14 50.31
N SER A 118 -0.16 29.86 50.54
CA SER A 118 1.14 29.32 50.96
C SER A 118 1.94 28.67 49.84
N TYR A 119 3.25 28.50 50.09
CA TYR A 119 4.18 27.74 49.25
C TYR A 119 4.39 28.30 47.83
N ASN A 120 4.23 29.61 47.64
CA ASN A 120 4.42 30.25 46.35
C ASN A 120 5.82 30.90 46.23
N THR A 121 6.44 30.78 45.06
CA THR A 121 7.70 31.45 44.70
C THR A 121 7.48 32.37 43.51
N TYR A 122 7.47 33.69 43.72
CA TYR A 122 7.27 34.70 42.69
C TYR A 122 8.51 35.56 42.53
N ILE A 123 9.09 35.60 41.33
CA ILE A 123 10.31 36.34 41.02
C ILE A 123 10.09 37.17 39.75
N GLY A 124 10.12 38.49 39.87
CA GLY A 124 9.90 39.43 38.78
C GLY A 124 8.91 40.52 39.17
N ALA A 125 9.01 41.69 38.52
CA ALA A 125 8.04 42.75 38.76
C ALA A 125 6.63 42.30 38.32
N TYR A 126 5.67 42.48 39.22
CA TYR A 126 4.26 42.05 39.08
C TYR A 126 4.05 40.54 38.88
N ALA A 127 5.04 39.70 39.22
CA ALA A 127 4.85 38.26 39.21
C ALA A 127 3.81 37.87 40.27
N GLY A 128 2.81 37.10 39.86
CA GLY A 128 1.76 36.62 40.75
C GLY A 128 0.85 37.68 41.38
N THR A 129 0.82 38.91 40.85
CA THR A 129 -0.08 39.96 41.36
C THR A 129 -1.53 39.63 40.99
N SER A 130 -2.45 39.88 41.91
CA SER A 130 -3.89 39.63 41.73
C SER A 130 -4.28 38.17 41.50
N ASN A 131 -3.46 37.23 41.99
CA ASN A 131 -3.81 35.82 42.01
C ASN A 131 -4.61 35.51 43.27
N GLY A 132 -5.92 35.31 43.10
CA GLY A 132 -6.75 34.73 44.15
C GLY A 132 -6.21 33.36 44.59
N VAL A 133 -6.39 33.03 45.87
CA VAL A 133 -6.29 31.74 46.62
C VAL A 133 -5.43 30.55 46.12
N GLY A 134 -4.55 30.68 45.14
CA GLY A 134 -3.70 29.61 44.60
C GLY A 134 -2.46 29.32 45.45
N GLN A 135 -2.09 28.03 45.57
CA GLN A 135 -0.95 27.55 46.38
C GLN A 135 0.05 26.75 45.53
N GLY A 136 1.31 26.68 46.00
CA GLY A 136 2.33 25.81 45.40
C GLY A 136 2.83 26.26 44.02
N ASN A 137 2.69 27.54 43.66
CA ASN A 137 3.08 28.04 42.34
C ASN A 137 4.52 28.59 42.33
N VAL A 138 5.21 28.42 41.21
CA VAL A 138 6.53 29.01 40.93
C VAL A 138 6.41 29.91 39.71
N TYR A 139 6.35 31.23 39.88
CA TYR A 139 6.24 32.20 38.79
C TYR A 139 7.50 33.05 38.68
N ILE A 140 8.22 32.92 37.56
CA ILE A 140 9.50 33.59 37.33
C ILE A 140 9.42 34.39 36.02
N GLY A 141 9.40 35.71 36.12
CA GLY A 141 9.37 36.62 34.99
C GLY A 141 8.52 37.86 35.29
N ASN A 142 8.79 38.94 34.55
CA ASN A 142 7.95 40.12 34.60
C ASN A 142 6.52 39.77 34.15
N TRP A 143 5.54 40.00 35.02
CA TRP A 143 4.10 39.73 34.81
C TRP A 143 3.77 38.24 34.62
N ALA A 144 4.65 37.33 35.06
CA ALA A 144 4.36 35.90 35.06
C ALA A 144 3.20 35.60 36.02
N GLY A 145 2.16 34.94 35.50
CA GLY A 145 0.98 34.57 36.25
C GLY A 145 0.25 35.75 36.89
N GLN A 146 0.20 36.92 36.26
CA GLN A 146 -0.53 38.07 36.79
C GLN A 146 -2.01 37.98 36.38
N TYR A 147 -2.93 37.77 37.33
CA TYR A 147 -4.36 37.45 37.14
C TYR A 147 -4.69 35.95 37.00
N SER A 148 -3.81 35.07 37.48
CA SER A 148 -4.07 33.65 37.60
C SER A 148 -4.87 33.34 38.86
N PHE A 149 -6.18 33.59 38.82
CA PHE A 149 -7.10 33.30 39.94
C PHE A 149 -7.20 31.78 40.16
N ASP A 150 -7.09 31.35 41.42
CA ASP A 150 -7.32 29.98 41.89
C ASP A 150 -6.38 28.90 41.33
N ALA A 151 -5.42 29.29 40.48
CA ALA A 151 -4.43 28.42 39.88
C ALA A 151 -3.43 27.92 40.93
N SER A 152 -3.19 26.61 40.99
CA SER A 152 -2.32 25.95 41.97
C SER A 152 -1.35 24.97 41.31
N ASN A 153 -0.21 24.72 41.97
CA ASN A 153 0.84 23.78 41.56
C ASN A 153 1.43 24.04 40.16
N ASN A 154 1.46 25.29 39.71
CA ASN A 154 2.00 25.63 38.40
C ASN A 154 3.47 26.06 38.46
N VAL A 155 4.26 25.62 37.48
CA VAL A 155 5.62 26.13 37.23
C VAL A 155 5.57 27.01 35.99
N VAL A 156 5.73 28.32 36.16
CA VAL A 156 5.67 29.31 35.08
C VAL A 156 6.97 30.10 35.02
N MET A 157 7.63 30.12 33.86
CA MET A 157 8.83 30.91 33.63
C MET A 157 8.75 31.66 32.30
N GLY A 158 8.73 32.99 32.33
CA GLY A 158 8.68 33.80 31.13
C GLY A 158 8.09 35.18 31.36
N ASN A 159 8.41 36.13 30.49
CA ASN A 159 7.73 37.42 30.50
C ASN A 159 6.28 37.24 30.02
N THR A 160 5.34 37.73 30.83
CA THR A 160 3.89 37.72 30.53
C THR A 160 3.36 36.31 30.21
N SER A 161 3.98 35.26 30.74
CA SER A 161 3.49 33.88 30.61
C SER A 161 2.41 33.59 31.64
N PHE A 162 1.42 32.79 31.26
CA PHE A 162 0.31 32.39 32.14
C PHE A 162 -0.49 33.54 32.78
N LYS A 163 -0.43 34.74 32.19
CA LYS A 163 -0.98 35.96 32.80
C LYS A 163 -2.46 35.80 33.18
N GLU A 164 -3.31 35.46 32.22
CA GLU A 164 -4.76 35.32 32.39
C GLU A 164 -5.20 33.84 32.56
N GLY A 165 -4.26 32.94 32.86
CA GLY A 165 -4.56 31.51 32.98
C GLY A 165 -5.03 31.08 34.37
N SER A 166 -6.01 30.17 34.45
CA SER A 166 -6.59 29.68 35.71
C SER A 166 -6.36 28.18 35.99
N GLY A 167 -5.66 27.47 35.11
CA GLY A 167 -5.43 26.03 35.24
C GLY A 167 -4.44 25.61 36.33
N ASN A 168 -4.52 24.34 36.73
CA ASN A 168 -3.68 23.71 37.75
C ASN A 168 -2.66 22.73 37.16
N ASP A 169 -1.58 22.48 37.92
CA ASP A 169 -0.59 21.44 37.62
C ASP A 169 0.07 21.59 36.24
N ASN A 170 0.28 22.84 35.78
CA ASN A 170 0.90 23.13 34.49
C ASN A 170 2.40 23.46 34.62
N CYS A 171 3.19 23.09 33.60
CA CYS A 171 4.58 23.51 33.42
C CYS A 171 4.69 24.37 32.16
N ILE A 172 4.95 25.68 32.31
CA ILE A 172 4.82 26.69 31.26
C ILE A 172 6.10 27.53 31.21
N ILE A 173 6.87 27.41 30.13
CA ILE A 173 8.17 28.06 29.98
C ILE A 173 8.26 28.76 28.62
N GLY A 174 8.44 30.08 28.63
CA GLY A 174 8.64 30.90 27.43
C GLY A 174 7.80 32.18 27.45
N ARG A 175 8.26 33.22 26.76
CA ARG A 175 7.56 34.51 26.67
C ARG A 175 6.12 34.30 26.14
N MET A 176 5.13 34.81 26.88
CA MET A 176 3.70 34.71 26.55
C MET A 176 3.19 33.28 26.31
N SER A 177 3.90 32.26 26.78
CA SER A 177 3.40 30.88 26.78
C SER A 177 2.23 30.76 27.76
N GLY A 178 1.20 30.00 27.38
CA GLY A 178 0.00 29.82 28.20
C GLY A 178 -0.71 31.12 28.61
N TYR A 179 -0.53 32.24 27.89
CA TYR A 179 -0.99 33.58 28.30
C TYR A 179 -2.44 33.58 28.83
N ASP A 180 -3.34 32.87 28.16
CA ASP A 180 -4.76 32.75 28.49
C ASP A 180 -5.12 31.26 28.58
N SER A 181 -4.44 30.52 29.47
CA SER A 181 -4.59 29.06 29.59
C SER A 181 -5.39 28.62 30.82
N ASP A 182 -6.56 28.02 30.62
CA ASP A 182 -7.42 27.52 31.71
C ASP A 182 -7.33 26.00 31.92
N GLY A 183 -6.65 25.31 31.01
CA GLY A 183 -6.50 23.86 31.10
C GLY A 183 -5.55 23.42 32.21
N ASN A 184 -5.77 22.21 32.71
CA ASN A 184 -4.93 21.55 33.71
C ASN A 184 -3.93 20.57 33.06
N LEU A 185 -2.87 20.23 33.80
CA LEU A 185 -1.93 19.16 33.45
C LEU A 185 -1.23 19.36 32.09
N ASN A 186 -0.96 20.62 31.71
CA ASN A 186 -0.32 20.96 30.45
C ASN A 186 1.19 21.22 30.60
N VAL A 187 1.95 20.88 29.55
CA VAL A 187 3.37 21.19 29.42
C VAL A 187 3.58 22.07 28.20
N PHE A 188 3.94 23.35 28.41
CA PHE A 188 4.23 24.32 27.37
C PHE A 188 5.67 24.77 27.46
N LEU A 189 6.45 24.60 26.39
CA LEU A 189 7.82 25.08 26.33
C LEU A 189 8.10 25.72 24.97
N GLY A 190 8.32 27.03 24.96
CA GLY A 190 8.50 27.84 23.75
C GLY A 190 7.80 29.19 23.86
N ALA A 191 8.23 30.17 23.08
CA ALA A 191 7.52 31.46 23.06
C ALA A 191 6.12 31.26 22.44
N MET A 192 5.08 31.74 23.14
CA MET A 192 3.67 31.67 22.73
C MET A 192 3.12 30.25 22.49
N SER A 193 3.77 29.20 23.03
CA SER A 193 3.19 27.85 23.04
C SER A 193 1.94 27.80 23.92
N GLY A 194 0.87 27.17 23.44
CA GLY A 194 -0.40 27.03 24.17
C GLY A 194 -1.04 28.37 24.56
N ARG A 195 -0.79 29.45 23.82
CA ARG A 195 -1.17 30.82 24.24
C ARG A 195 -2.65 30.94 24.62
N LEU A 196 -3.55 30.31 23.86
CA LEU A 196 -5.00 30.37 24.04
C LEU A 196 -5.58 29.01 24.47
N ASN A 197 -4.80 28.20 25.21
CA ASN A 197 -5.16 26.82 25.51
C ASN A 197 -6.23 26.68 26.62
N LYS A 198 -7.45 26.20 26.35
CA LYS A 198 -8.41 25.87 27.44
C LYS A 198 -8.61 24.37 27.69
N GLY A 199 -7.94 23.50 26.93
CA GLY A 199 -8.03 22.05 27.11
C GLY A 199 -6.96 21.48 28.04
N ASN A 200 -7.19 20.26 28.52
CA ASN A 200 -6.34 19.59 29.50
C ASN A 200 -5.32 18.63 28.85
N GLU A 201 -4.27 18.29 29.60
CA GLU A 201 -3.36 17.19 29.27
C GLU A 201 -2.71 17.33 27.88
N ASN A 202 -2.28 18.54 27.55
CA ASN A 202 -1.56 18.83 26.31
C ASN A 202 -0.06 19.06 26.55
N SER A 203 0.76 18.56 25.63
CA SER A 203 2.22 18.78 25.61
C SER A 203 2.62 19.55 24.35
N PHE A 204 2.90 20.85 24.49
CA PHE A 204 3.30 21.73 23.38
C PHE A 204 4.73 22.23 23.56
N LEU A 205 5.62 21.81 22.67
CA LEU A 205 7.03 22.16 22.68
C LEU A 205 7.43 22.79 21.34
N GLY A 206 7.71 24.09 21.34
CA GLY A 206 8.08 24.87 20.16
C GLY A 206 7.44 26.26 20.15
N ASN A 207 8.05 27.19 19.43
CA ASN A 207 7.46 28.52 19.26
C ASN A 207 6.08 28.40 18.57
N GLU A 208 5.04 28.97 19.21
CA GLU A 208 3.64 28.95 18.73
C GLU A 208 3.04 27.54 18.53
N ALA A 209 3.62 26.50 19.15
CA ALA A 209 3.00 25.18 19.17
C ALA A 209 1.64 25.24 19.91
N GLY A 210 0.58 24.73 19.29
CA GLY A 210 -0.78 24.74 19.87
C GLY A 210 -1.34 26.13 20.19
N TYR A 211 -0.91 27.18 19.47
CA TYR A 211 -1.25 28.58 19.75
C TYR A 211 -2.76 28.83 19.96
N SER A 212 -3.61 28.21 19.12
CA SER A 212 -5.05 28.49 19.07
C SER A 212 -5.95 27.45 19.77
N ASN A 213 -5.41 26.58 20.64
CA ASN A 213 -6.10 25.40 21.16
C ASN A 213 -7.23 25.69 22.18
N LYS A 214 -8.41 26.09 21.70
CA LYS A 214 -9.53 26.48 22.57
C LYS A 214 -10.05 25.38 23.48
N GLU A 215 -10.22 24.14 23.03
CA GLU A 215 -10.88 23.07 23.81
C GLU A 215 -10.20 21.71 23.68
N GLY A 216 -9.20 21.57 22.80
CA GLY A 216 -8.57 20.29 22.51
C GLY A 216 -7.77 19.71 23.69
N PHE A 217 -7.85 18.41 23.91
CA PHE A 217 -7.17 17.71 25.00
C PHE A 217 -6.42 16.46 24.51
N PHE A 218 -5.46 15.95 25.30
CA PHE A 218 -4.57 14.84 24.94
C PHE A 218 -3.75 15.05 23.66
N ASN A 219 -3.34 16.29 23.35
CA ASN A 219 -2.53 16.56 22.17
C ASN A 219 -1.04 16.66 22.52
N THR A 220 -0.18 16.11 21.64
CA THR A 220 1.28 16.28 21.71
C THR A 220 1.77 16.99 20.46
N PHE A 221 2.18 18.26 20.59
CA PHE A 221 2.70 19.08 19.50
C PHE A 221 4.15 19.45 19.75
N LEU A 222 5.06 18.92 18.94
CA LEU A 222 6.50 19.14 19.04
C LEU A 222 7.05 19.73 17.74
N GLY A 223 7.40 21.01 17.75
CA GLY A 223 7.92 21.77 16.61
C GLY A 223 7.43 23.21 16.61
N SER A 224 8.14 24.12 15.95
CA SER A 224 7.62 25.49 15.78
C SER A 224 6.38 25.45 14.88
N GLN A 225 5.30 26.09 15.35
CA GLN A 225 3.98 26.16 14.72
C GLN A 225 3.31 24.79 14.46
N SER A 226 3.71 23.73 15.19
CA SER A 226 2.98 22.45 15.16
C SER A 226 1.59 22.63 15.78
N GLY A 227 0.53 22.24 15.06
CA GLY A 227 -0.85 22.39 15.52
C GLY A 227 -1.29 23.85 15.76
N TYR A 228 -0.67 24.82 15.08
CA TYR A 228 -0.91 26.27 15.30
C TYR A 228 -2.40 26.65 15.29
N SER A 229 -3.17 26.14 14.32
CA SER A 229 -4.60 26.44 14.15
C SER A 229 -5.54 25.45 14.86
N SER A 230 -5.01 24.49 15.65
CA SER A 230 -5.86 23.51 16.35
C SER A 230 -6.75 24.24 17.34
N GLN A 231 -8.06 24.00 17.27
CA GLN A 231 -9.06 24.64 18.14
C GLN A 231 -9.70 23.61 19.07
N THR A 232 -10.24 22.51 18.53
CA THR A 232 -10.97 21.50 19.33
C THR A 232 -10.47 20.07 19.09
N GLY A 233 -9.33 19.90 18.42
CA GLY A 233 -8.78 18.58 18.10
C GLY A 233 -8.38 17.81 19.35
N VAL A 234 -8.65 16.50 19.36
CA VAL A 234 -8.38 15.61 20.50
C VAL A 234 -7.45 14.49 20.09
N GLY A 235 -6.48 14.14 20.93
CA GLY A 235 -5.65 12.95 20.74
C GLY A 235 -4.74 13.02 19.51
N ASN A 236 -4.27 14.22 19.13
CA ASN A 236 -3.39 14.39 17.98
C ASN A 236 -1.91 14.36 18.40
N VAL A 237 -1.06 13.74 17.58
CA VAL A 237 0.40 13.73 17.74
C VAL A 237 1.02 14.40 16.53
N PHE A 238 1.51 15.63 16.68
CA PHE A 238 2.17 16.40 15.62
C PHE A 238 3.63 16.64 15.98
N LEU A 239 4.55 16.05 15.22
CA LEU A 239 5.99 16.14 15.46
C LEU A 239 6.68 16.65 14.19
N GLY A 240 7.12 17.92 14.21
CA GLY A 240 7.81 18.60 13.12
C GLY A 240 7.47 20.09 13.05
N ASN A 241 8.33 20.91 12.44
CA ASN A 241 7.97 22.29 12.14
C ASN A 241 6.74 22.31 11.21
N LYS A 242 5.72 23.08 11.59
CA LYS A 242 4.44 23.21 10.86
C LYS A 242 3.69 21.89 10.62
N SER A 243 3.98 20.83 11.39
CA SER A 243 3.18 19.61 11.33
C SER A 243 1.76 19.88 11.84
N GLY A 244 0.74 19.53 11.06
CA GLY A 244 -0.66 19.81 11.39
C GLY A 244 -1.00 21.29 11.50
N TYR A 245 -0.24 22.19 10.86
CA TYR A 245 -0.37 23.65 11.00
C TYR A 245 -1.83 24.13 10.87
N SER A 246 -2.54 23.70 9.83
CA SER A 246 -3.91 24.14 9.53
C SER A 246 -5.01 23.30 10.19
N ASN A 247 -4.66 22.30 11.01
CA ASN A 247 -5.65 21.43 11.66
C ASN A 247 -6.51 22.28 12.59
N THR A 248 -7.83 22.31 12.42
CA THR A 248 -8.75 23.08 13.28
C THR A 248 -9.51 22.17 14.25
N ASN A 249 -10.13 21.12 13.74
CA ASN A 249 -11.03 20.23 14.51
C ASN A 249 -10.73 18.74 14.28
N GLY A 250 -9.73 18.43 13.45
CA GLY A 250 -9.29 17.05 13.24
C GLY A 250 -8.78 16.41 14.53
N HIS A 251 -9.14 15.14 14.73
CA HIS A 251 -8.81 14.37 15.92
C HIS A 251 -8.15 13.04 15.57
N GLN A 252 -7.41 12.49 16.53
CA GLN A 252 -6.76 11.19 16.44
C GLN A 252 -5.79 11.08 15.25
N ASN A 253 -5.16 12.19 14.85
CA ASN A 253 -4.19 12.21 13.77
C ASN A 253 -2.76 12.09 14.28
N VAL A 254 -1.91 11.39 13.53
CA VAL A 254 -0.47 11.26 13.79
C VAL A 254 0.30 11.82 12.60
N PHE A 255 0.90 13.01 12.77
CA PHE A 255 1.71 13.67 11.74
C PHE A 255 3.16 13.81 12.20
N LEU A 256 4.07 13.13 11.51
CA LEU A 256 5.50 13.09 11.83
C LEU A 256 6.33 13.56 10.63
N GLY A 257 6.92 14.74 10.71
CA GLY A 257 7.79 15.34 9.69
C GLY A 257 7.57 16.84 9.53
N TYR A 258 8.56 17.54 8.96
CA TYR A 258 8.42 18.95 8.58
C TYR A 258 7.26 19.11 7.60
N GLY A 259 6.26 19.92 7.94
CA GLY A 259 5.06 20.14 7.12
C GLY A 259 4.14 18.93 6.97
N ALA A 260 4.31 17.86 7.76
CA ALA A 260 3.43 16.70 7.70
C ALA A 260 1.99 17.11 8.08
N GLY A 261 1.00 16.78 7.24
CA GLY A 261 -0.40 17.15 7.46
C GLY A 261 -0.68 18.65 7.47
N TYR A 262 0.18 19.47 6.88
CA TYR A 262 0.06 20.94 6.88
C TYR A 262 -1.33 21.45 6.47
N HIS A 263 -1.97 20.78 5.51
CA HIS A 263 -3.27 21.17 4.94
C HIS A 263 -4.47 20.45 5.56
N ASN A 264 -4.27 19.53 6.52
CA ASN A 264 -5.40 18.91 7.22
C ASN A 264 -6.15 20.00 7.98
N THR A 265 -7.48 20.05 7.87
CA THR A 265 -8.31 21.00 8.64
C THR A 265 -9.21 20.24 9.61
N THR A 266 -10.08 19.37 9.10
CA THR A 266 -11.05 18.61 9.89
C THR A 266 -10.86 17.10 9.79
N GLY A 267 -9.96 16.62 8.93
CA GLY A 267 -9.70 15.19 8.75
C GLY A 267 -9.23 14.49 10.02
N GLN A 268 -9.54 13.19 10.14
CA GLN A 268 -9.48 12.43 11.38
C GLN A 268 -8.85 11.05 11.18
N ARG A 269 -8.23 10.50 12.22
CA ARG A 269 -7.64 9.16 12.21
C ARG A 269 -6.62 8.95 11.07
N ASN A 270 -5.94 10.02 10.68
CA ASN A 270 -4.95 9.99 9.61
C ASN A 270 -3.54 9.79 10.16
N THR A 271 -2.69 9.08 9.41
CA THR A 271 -1.27 8.89 9.74
C THR A 271 -0.40 9.41 8.61
N TYR A 272 0.29 10.53 8.79
CA TYR A 272 1.21 11.09 7.80
C TYR A 272 2.64 11.10 8.34
N LEU A 273 3.52 10.35 7.69
CA LEU A 273 4.90 10.12 8.11
C LEU A 273 5.88 10.52 6.99
N GLY A 274 6.62 11.60 7.16
CA GLY A 274 7.64 12.07 6.23
C GLY A 274 7.62 13.59 6.01
N TYR A 275 8.71 14.12 5.44
CA TYR A 275 8.78 15.52 5.00
C TYR A 275 7.64 15.82 4.01
N GLY A 276 6.75 16.75 4.33
CA GLY A 276 5.63 17.12 3.49
C GLY A 276 4.60 16.01 3.21
N ALA A 277 4.63 14.90 3.97
CA ALA A 277 3.61 13.84 3.85
C ALA A 277 2.23 14.43 4.20
N THR A 278 1.23 14.23 3.34
CA THR A 278 -0.02 14.98 3.44
C THR A 278 -1.22 14.23 2.86
N GLY A 279 -2.39 14.81 3.05
CA GLY A 279 -3.62 14.40 2.39
C GLY A 279 -4.52 15.58 2.08
N ASN A 280 -5.72 15.30 1.56
CA ASN A 280 -6.74 16.33 1.43
C ASN A 280 -7.25 16.75 2.82
N ALA A 281 -7.83 17.95 2.92
CA ALA A 281 -8.09 18.64 4.18
C ALA A 281 -9.04 17.90 5.16
N THR A 282 -9.89 17.02 4.62
CA THR A 282 -11.02 16.40 5.34
C THR A 282 -10.99 14.87 5.28
N LEU A 283 -9.84 14.26 4.98
CA LEU A 283 -9.77 12.80 4.85
C LEU A 283 -9.96 12.10 6.20
N GLU A 284 -10.45 10.87 6.13
CA GLU A 284 -10.59 9.98 7.26
C GLU A 284 -9.91 8.63 6.99
N ASN A 285 -9.25 8.09 8.03
CA ASN A 285 -8.55 6.80 7.97
C ASN A 285 -7.54 6.73 6.81
N ALA A 286 -6.86 7.84 6.51
CA ALA A 286 -5.92 7.94 5.40
C ALA A 286 -4.48 7.90 5.91
N THR A 287 -3.63 7.11 5.25
CA THR A 287 -2.22 6.94 5.62
C THR A 287 -1.32 7.38 4.46
N ALA A 288 -0.33 8.23 4.74
CA ALA A 288 0.69 8.63 3.78
C ALA A 288 2.08 8.45 4.43
N ILE A 289 2.91 7.56 3.90
CA ILE A 289 4.24 7.25 4.46
C ILE A 289 5.31 7.50 3.41
N GLY A 290 6.23 8.41 3.66
CA GLY A 290 7.34 8.79 2.79
C GLY A 290 7.38 10.30 2.52
N SER A 291 8.54 10.79 2.11
CA SER A 291 8.69 12.19 1.72
C SER A 291 7.73 12.53 0.59
N GLU A 292 6.96 13.61 0.76
CA GLU A 292 5.96 14.14 -0.16
C GLU A 292 4.86 13.14 -0.54
N ALA A 293 4.67 12.06 0.24
CA ALA A 293 3.56 11.12 0.02
C ALA A 293 2.22 11.87 0.16
N LYS A 294 1.32 11.70 -0.82
CA LYS A 294 0.00 12.34 -0.81
C LYS A 294 -1.11 11.31 -0.97
N VAL A 295 -1.93 11.16 0.06
CA VAL A 295 -3.16 10.37 0.01
C VAL A 295 -4.35 11.27 -0.32
N THR A 296 -5.22 10.84 -1.23
CA THR A 296 -6.34 11.67 -1.75
C THR A 296 -7.71 11.08 -1.49
N ALA A 297 -7.78 9.91 -0.85
CA ALA A 297 -9.01 9.18 -0.57
C ALA A 297 -9.01 8.65 0.88
N ASN A 298 -10.22 8.45 1.42
CA ASN A 298 -10.41 7.82 2.73
C ASN A 298 -10.01 6.35 2.68
N ASN A 299 -9.75 5.76 3.85
CA ASN A 299 -9.48 4.32 4.01
C ASN A 299 -8.37 3.80 3.06
N SER A 300 -7.38 4.65 2.80
CA SER A 300 -6.34 4.41 1.79
C SER A 300 -4.96 4.63 2.37
N ILE A 301 -3.99 3.85 1.88
CA ILE A 301 -2.57 4.04 2.19
C ILE A 301 -1.81 4.39 0.91
N VAL A 302 -0.98 5.43 0.98
CA VAL A 302 -0.04 5.82 -0.07
C VAL A 302 1.38 5.78 0.49
N LEU A 303 2.27 5.07 -0.19
CA LEU A 303 3.68 4.94 0.18
C LEU A 303 4.53 5.78 -0.78
N GLY A 304 5.03 6.92 -0.29
CA GLY A 304 5.98 7.84 -0.94
C GLY A 304 5.48 8.50 -2.23
N LYS A 305 6.29 9.42 -2.76
CA LYS A 305 6.18 9.92 -4.13
C LYS A 305 7.09 9.08 -5.03
N ASN A 306 6.51 8.14 -5.77
CA ASN A 306 7.23 7.16 -6.60
C ASN A 306 8.10 6.15 -5.81
N ALA A 307 7.65 5.73 -4.62
CA ALA A 307 8.41 4.73 -3.85
C ALA A 307 8.32 3.33 -4.48
N ASN A 308 9.39 2.56 -4.30
CA ASN A 308 9.40 1.12 -4.52
C ASN A 308 9.24 0.40 -3.18
N VAL A 309 8.29 -0.52 -3.10
CA VAL A 309 7.95 -1.29 -1.90
C VAL A 309 8.52 -2.70 -2.03
N GLY A 310 9.47 -3.03 -1.17
CA GLY A 310 10.08 -4.37 -1.10
C GLY A 310 9.52 -5.19 0.06
N ILE A 311 8.95 -6.36 -0.22
CA ILE A 311 8.52 -7.33 0.81
C ILE A 311 9.54 -8.47 0.86
N GLY A 312 10.44 -8.39 1.84
CA GLY A 312 11.62 -9.26 1.94
C GLY A 312 12.73 -8.95 0.93
N VAL A 313 12.61 -7.86 0.17
CA VAL A 313 13.64 -7.35 -0.75
C VAL A 313 14.10 -5.96 -0.28
N SER A 314 15.37 -5.81 0.08
CA SER A 314 15.91 -4.54 0.60
C SER A 314 16.17 -3.47 -0.47
N ALA A 315 16.31 -3.86 -1.73
CA ALA A 315 16.52 -2.96 -2.88
C ALA A 315 15.52 -3.27 -4.01
N PRO A 316 14.24 -2.91 -3.85
CA PRO A 316 13.21 -3.22 -4.83
C PRO A 316 13.42 -2.46 -6.16
N SER A 317 13.49 -3.19 -7.28
CA SER A 317 13.58 -2.61 -8.63
C SER A 317 12.22 -2.28 -9.26
N PHE A 318 11.13 -2.73 -8.65
CA PHE A 318 9.75 -2.49 -9.08
C PHE A 318 8.99 -1.74 -7.98
N GLN A 319 7.91 -1.04 -8.36
CA GLN A 319 7.05 -0.33 -7.39
C GLN A 319 6.52 -1.25 -6.28
N LEU A 320 6.27 -2.52 -6.59
CA LEU A 320 6.08 -3.59 -5.62
C LEU A 320 6.97 -4.78 -6.01
N HIS A 321 7.86 -5.21 -5.13
CA HIS A 321 8.78 -6.33 -5.35
C HIS A 321 8.72 -7.29 -4.15
N LEU A 322 8.28 -8.53 -4.40
CA LEU A 322 8.27 -9.60 -3.40
C LEU A 322 9.54 -10.45 -3.53
N SER A 323 10.07 -10.92 -2.41
CA SER A 323 11.20 -11.85 -2.37
C SER A 323 10.83 -13.29 -2.73
N THR A 324 9.53 -13.57 -2.80
CA THR A 324 8.93 -14.87 -3.13
C THR A 324 7.85 -14.68 -4.20
N ASP A 325 7.38 -15.79 -4.76
CA ASP A 325 6.25 -15.90 -5.69
C ASP A 325 4.88 -15.98 -4.98
N ALA A 326 4.87 -16.03 -3.65
CA ALA A 326 3.65 -16.13 -2.86
C ALA A 326 2.93 -14.77 -2.74
N ALA A 327 1.85 -14.59 -3.49
CA ALA A 327 0.87 -13.52 -3.33
C ALA A 327 -0.56 -14.04 -3.58
N ALA A 328 -1.50 -13.74 -2.69
CA ALA A 328 -2.89 -14.20 -2.83
C ALA A 328 -3.78 -13.11 -3.47
N LYS A 329 -4.52 -13.46 -4.53
CA LYS A 329 -5.56 -12.61 -5.15
C LYS A 329 -6.75 -13.46 -5.59
N ALA A 330 -7.92 -13.23 -5.01
CA ALA A 330 -9.12 -13.98 -5.38
C ALA A 330 -9.64 -13.59 -6.78
N GLY A 331 -9.83 -14.58 -7.66
CA GLY A 331 -10.69 -14.46 -8.86
C GLY A 331 -10.16 -13.68 -10.07
N SER A 332 -8.86 -13.39 -10.18
CA SER A 332 -8.25 -12.88 -11.43
C SER A 332 -6.73 -13.14 -11.45
N PRO A 333 -6.15 -13.59 -12.58
CA PRO A 333 -4.74 -13.93 -12.70
C PRO A 333 -3.82 -12.79 -13.20
N ASP A 334 -4.29 -11.55 -13.40
CA ASP A 334 -3.50 -10.54 -14.11
C ASP A 334 -2.31 -10.00 -13.30
N TRP A 335 -1.21 -10.74 -13.36
CA TRP A 335 0.16 -10.33 -13.07
C TRP A 335 0.91 -10.20 -14.40
N ILE A 336 1.68 -9.13 -14.59
CA ILE A 336 2.54 -8.99 -15.77
C ILE A 336 3.75 -9.93 -15.58
N VAL A 337 3.82 -10.99 -16.39
CA VAL A 337 4.90 -11.99 -16.34
C VAL A 337 5.96 -11.69 -17.40
N ALA A 338 7.22 -11.47 -17.00
CA ALA A 338 8.33 -11.27 -17.94
C ALA A 338 8.63 -12.55 -18.75
N SER A 339 8.72 -12.46 -20.08
CA SER A 339 8.87 -13.62 -20.98
C SER A 339 9.90 -13.44 -22.11
N ASP A 340 10.89 -12.55 -21.95
CA ASP A 340 12.00 -12.37 -22.91
C ASP A 340 12.84 -13.66 -23.04
N SER A 341 13.25 -14.02 -24.26
CA SER A 341 14.00 -15.26 -24.51
C SER A 341 15.36 -15.29 -23.81
N ARG A 342 15.99 -14.13 -23.57
CA ARG A 342 17.27 -14.01 -22.84
C ARG A 342 17.13 -14.37 -21.36
N LEU A 343 15.91 -14.37 -20.83
CA LEU A 343 15.60 -14.71 -19.45
C LEU A 343 15.27 -16.21 -19.28
N LYS A 344 15.34 -17.02 -20.35
CA LYS A 344 14.98 -18.44 -20.36
C LYS A 344 16.18 -19.32 -20.70
N LYS A 345 16.25 -20.50 -20.09
CA LYS A 345 17.23 -21.57 -20.38
C LYS A 345 16.50 -22.92 -20.46
N ASN A 346 17.09 -23.91 -21.14
CA ASN A 346 16.51 -25.25 -21.32
C ASN A 346 15.09 -25.24 -21.93
N ILE A 347 14.92 -24.51 -23.04
CA ILE A 347 13.63 -24.38 -23.72
C ILE A 347 13.32 -25.69 -24.46
N THR A 348 12.22 -26.35 -24.08
CA THR A 348 11.69 -27.55 -24.74
C THR A 348 10.25 -27.32 -25.18
N ASP A 349 9.77 -28.13 -26.14
CA ASP A 349 8.39 -28.05 -26.60
C ASP A 349 7.41 -28.45 -25.49
N PHE A 350 6.34 -27.67 -25.35
CA PHE A 350 5.19 -28.01 -24.53
C PHE A 350 4.15 -28.68 -25.44
N THR A 351 3.89 -29.97 -25.24
CA THR A 351 3.09 -30.81 -26.14
C THR A 351 1.69 -31.12 -25.63
N ASP A 352 1.37 -30.77 -24.39
CA ASP A 352 0.05 -31.02 -23.84
C ASP A 352 -0.99 -30.20 -24.60
N GLY A 353 -2.09 -30.85 -24.95
CA GLY A 353 -3.04 -30.39 -25.95
C GLY A 353 -4.42 -31.01 -25.78
N LEU A 354 -5.07 -31.37 -26.89
CA LEU A 354 -6.51 -31.68 -26.89
C LEU A 354 -6.86 -32.85 -25.98
N HIS A 355 -5.96 -33.81 -25.84
CA HIS A 355 -6.17 -35.00 -25.01
C HIS A 355 -6.30 -34.69 -23.51
N LEU A 356 -5.55 -33.71 -22.97
CA LEU A 356 -5.72 -33.24 -21.59
C LEU A 356 -6.88 -32.26 -21.48
N LEU A 357 -7.02 -31.32 -22.45
CA LEU A 357 -8.09 -30.33 -22.43
C LEU A 357 -9.48 -30.97 -22.31
N LYS A 358 -9.70 -32.09 -23.02
CA LYS A 358 -10.97 -32.84 -22.97
C LYS A 358 -11.30 -33.44 -21.62
N GLN A 359 -10.32 -33.59 -20.72
CA GLN A 359 -10.52 -34.12 -19.37
C GLN A 359 -10.81 -33.02 -18.34
N ILE A 360 -10.45 -31.77 -18.66
CA ILE A 360 -10.65 -30.62 -17.78
C ILE A 360 -12.15 -30.28 -17.74
N LYS A 361 -12.70 -30.12 -16.53
CA LYS A 361 -14.10 -29.76 -16.29
C LYS A 361 -14.22 -28.34 -15.78
N PRO A 362 -14.71 -27.40 -16.61
CA PRO A 362 -15.09 -26.08 -16.13
C PRO A 362 -16.29 -26.20 -15.19
N VAL A 363 -16.25 -25.50 -14.06
CA VAL A 363 -17.32 -25.44 -13.06
C VAL A 363 -17.68 -24.00 -12.75
N TRP A 364 -18.96 -23.78 -12.46
CA TRP A 364 -19.41 -22.59 -11.76
C TRP A 364 -19.31 -22.83 -10.25
N PHE A 365 -18.77 -21.88 -9.51
CA PHE A 365 -18.64 -22.00 -8.06
C PHE A 365 -18.77 -20.65 -7.35
N GLN A 366 -18.95 -20.72 -6.03
CA GLN A 366 -18.92 -19.59 -5.10
C GLN A 366 -17.91 -19.94 -3.99
N TYR A 367 -17.17 -18.96 -3.48
CA TYR A 367 -16.29 -19.22 -2.33
C TYR A 367 -17.12 -19.28 -1.04
N ASN A 368 -16.73 -20.18 -0.14
CA ASN A 368 -17.45 -20.48 1.11
C ASN A 368 -16.92 -19.68 2.32
N GLY A 369 -16.04 -18.68 2.11
CA GLY A 369 -15.44 -17.89 3.19
C GLY A 369 -14.23 -18.55 3.88
N GLN A 370 -13.95 -19.83 3.63
CA GLN A 370 -12.78 -20.49 4.21
C GLN A 370 -11.47 -19.91 3.66
N ALA A 371 -10.38 -20.10 4.42
CA ALA A 371 -9.06 -19.54 4.12
C ALA A 371 -9.04 -17.99 3.99
N GLY A 372 -10.06 -17.30 4.53
CA GLY A 372 -10.19 -15.85 4.44
C GLY A 372 -10.69 -15.34 3.09
N ILE A 373 -11.32 -16.19 2.28
CA ILE A 373 -11.78 -15.84 0.92
C ILE A 373 -13.31 -15.70 0.92
N GLU A 374 -13.80 -14.52 1.27
CA GLU A 374 -15.22 -14.18 1.28
C GLU A 374 -15.62 -13.36 0.04
N THR A 375 -16.62 -13.84 -0.70
CA THR A 375 -17.05 -13.22 -1.97
C THR A 375 -18.56 -12.99 -2.07
N GLY A 376 -19.30 -13.21 -0.99
CA GLY A 376 -20.77 -13.20 -0.98
C GLY A 376 -21.36 -14.15 -2.04
N ASP A 377 -22.51 -13.78 -2.63
CA ASP A 377 -23.21 -14.59 -3.63
C ASP A 377 -22.60 -14.53 -5.04
N LYS A 378 -21.44 -13.88 -5.21
CA LYS A 378 -20.80 -13.74 -6.52
C LYS A 378 -20.36 -15.10 -7.07
N LYS A 379 -20.84 -15.46 -8.26
CA LYS A 379 -20.44 -16.68 -8.97
C LYS A 379 -19.17 -16.46 -9.79
N PHE A 380 -18.31 -17.47 -9.80
CA PHE A 380 -17.07 -17.54 -10.56
C PHE A 380 -17.08 -18.77 -11.48
N VAL A 381 -16.33 -18.70 -12.56
CA VAL A 381 -16.01 -19.85 -13.42
C VAL A 381 -14.58 -20.26 -13.14
N GLY A 382 -14.33 -21.56 -13.04
CA GLY A 382 -12.97 -22.09 -12.87
C GLY A 382 -12.93 -23.60 -12.94
N ILE A 383 -11.93 -24.19 -12.30
CA ILE A 383 -11.71 -25.63 -12.22
C ILE A 383 -11.46 -26.02 -10.76
N ILE A 384 -11.66 -27.30 -10.43
CA ILE A 384 -11.36 -27.84 -9.10
C ILE A 384 -9.90 -28.32 -9.08
N ALA A 385 -9.07 -27.77 -8.19
CA ALA A 385 -7.64 -28.08 -8.11
C ALA A 385 -7.36 -29.58 -7.90
N GLN A 386 -8.16 -30.27 -7.08
CA GLN A 386 -8.05 -31.71 -6.84
C GLN A 386 -8.36 -32.57 -8.07
N GLU A 387 -9.22 -32.08 -8.97
CA GLU A 387 -9.49 -32.76 -10.24
C GLU A 387 -8.36 -32.51 -11.22
N MET A 388 -7.90 -31.26 -11.30
CA MET A 388 -6.79 -30.87 -12.16
C MET A 388 -5.48 -31.54 -11.77
N GLN A 389 -5.24 -31.80 -10.49
CA GLN A 389 -4.08 -32.55 -10.00
C GLN A 389 -3.96 -33.95 -10.62
N LYS A 390 -5.08 -34.58 -10.99
CA LYS A 390 -5.10 -35.91 -11.63
C LYS A 390 -4.81 -35.84 -13.13
N ILE A 391 -5.05 -34.68 -13.75
CA ILE A 391 -4.94 -34.47 -15.20
C ILE A 391 -3.56 -33.90 -15.55
N ALA A 392 -3.14 -32.85 -14.84
CA ALA A 392 -1.88 -32.15 -15.04
C ALA A 392 -1.33 -31.71 -13.67
N PRO A 393 -0.67 -32.62 -12.92
CA PRO A 393 -0.20 -32.36 -11.56
C PRO A 393 0.72 -31.14 -11.42
N TYR A 394 1.48 -30.83 -12.47
CA TYR A 394 2.45 -29.73 -12.50
C TYR A 394 1.80 -28.35 -12.48
N THR A 395 0.47 -28.26 -12.67
CA THR A 395 -0.26 -26.99 -12.56
C THR A 395 -0.74 -26.73 -11.14
N ILE A 396 -0.47 -27.60 -10.17
CA ILE A 396 -1.02 -27.53 -8.82
C ILE A 396 0.07 -27.22 -7.82
N GLY A 397 -0.11 -26.13 -7.08
CA GLY A 397 0.67 -25.79 -5.91
C GLY A 397 -0.14 -25.93 -4.62
N THR A 398 0.48 -25.49 -3.54
CA THR A 398 -0.08 -25.57 -2.18
C THR A 398 0.16 -24.25 -1.46
N PHE A 399 -0.84 -23.77 -0.73
CA PHE A 399 -0.69 -22.65 0.18
C PHE A 399 -1.21 -23.00 1.57
N THR A 400 -0.60 -22.41 2.60
CA THR A 400 -1.00 -22.62 4.00
C THR A 400 -1.75 -21.41 4.51
N HIS A 401 -2.96 -21.63 5.04
CA HIS A 401 -3.73 -20.63 5.77
C HIS A 401 -3.63 -20.90 7.28
N GLN A 402 -3.39 -19.86 8.07
CA GLN A 402 -3.42 -19.93 9.52
C GLN A 402 -4.61 -19.12 10.04
N ASP A 403 -5.48 -19.75 10.83
CA ASP A 403 -6.63 -19.06 11.42
C ASP A 403 -6.24 -18.20 12.64
N SER A 404 -7.21 -17.45 13.18
CA SER A 404 -7.03 -16.58 14.36
C SER A 404 -6.64 -17.34 15.64
N LEU A 405 -6.77 -18.67 15.67
CA LEU A 405 -6.38 -19.54 16.78
C LEU A 405 -5.02 -20.21 16.53
N GLY A 406 -4.34 -19.89 15.43
CA GLY A 406 -3.03 -20.41 15.07
C GLY A 406 -3.05 -21.77 14.37
N LYS A 407 -4.22 -22.32 14.04
CA LYS A 407 -4.33 -23.60 13.32
C LYS A 407 -3.97 -23.40 11.86
N LYS A 408 -2.99 -24.15 11.39
CA LYS A 408 -2.55 -24.17 9.98
C LYS A 408 -3.34 -25.22 9.20
N THR A 409 -3.90 -24.81 8.08
CA THR A 409 -4.59 -25.67 7.13
C THR A 409 -3.99 -25.45 5.75
N GLU A 410 -3.62 -26.53 5.09
CA GLU A 410 -3.07 -26.52 3.74
C GLU A 410 -4.20 -26.63 2.71
N TYR A 411 -4.11 -25.83 1.65
CA TYR A 411 -5.05 -25.78 0.54
C TYR A 411 -4.29 -25.90 -0.78
N LEU A 412 -4.95 -26.38 -1.82
CA LEU A 412 -4.38 -26.45 -3.17
C LEU A 412 -4.70 -25.16 -3.93
N ASP A 413 -3.73 -24.69 -4.72
CA ASP A 413 -3.92 -23.66 -5.73
C ASP A 413 -3.73 -24.25 -7.15
N TYR A 414 -3.91 -23.42 -8.17
CA TYR A 414 -3.64 -23.83 -9.55
C TYR A 414 -3.04 -22.70 -10.39
N ASP A 415 -2.12 -23.06 -11.29
CA ASP A 415 -1.56 -22.18 -12.32
C ASP A 415 -2.43 -22.21 -13.59
N ALA A 416 -3.16 -21.11 -13.82
CA ALA A 416 -4.02 -20.95 -14.99
C ALA A 416 -3.23 -20.78 -16.31
N ASN A 417 -1.95 -20.42 -16.24
CA ASN A 417 -1.14 -20.13 -17.43
C ASN A 417 -0.88 -21.40 -18.24
N ALA A 418 -0.53 -22.51 -17.57
CA ALA A 418 -0.36 -23.80 -18.22
C ALA A 418 -1.61 -24.24 -19.01
N VAL A 419 -2.81 -24.07 -18.45
CA VAL A 419 -4.08 -24.39 -19.12
C VAL A 419 -4.28 -23.58 -20.40
N THR A 420 -3.83 -22.33 -20.41
CA THR A 420 -3.89 -21.46 -21.59
C THR A 420 -3.04 -22.02 -22.73
N TYR A 421 -1.84 -22.52 -22.43
CA TYR A 421 -0.99 -23.15 -23.45
C TYR A 421 -1.52 -24.52 -23.90
N ILE A 422 -2.13 -25.31 -23.01
CA ILE A 422 -2.85 -26.54 -23.37
C ILE A 422 -3.97 -26.21 -24.38
N LEU A 423 -4.74 -25.14 -24.12
CA LEU A 423 -5.80 -24.69 -25.03
C LEU A 423 -5.23 -24.26 -26.39
N ILE A 424 -4.12 -23.50 -26.42
CA ILE A 424 -3.47 -23.09 -27.67
C ILE A 424 -3.07 -24.32 -28.50
N ASN A 425 -2.42 -25.31 -27.88
CA ASN A 425 -2.06 -26.54 -28.57
C ASN A 425 -3.27 -27.34 -29.05
N SER A 426 -4.32 -27.40 -28.22
CA SER A 426 -5.58 -28.07 -28.56
C SER A 426 -6.25 -27.44 -29.78
N VAL A 427 -6.26 -26.11 -29.88
CA VAL A 427 -6.81 -25.38 -31.03
C VAL A 427 -5.96 -25.65 -32.27
N LYS A 428 -4.62 -25.64 -32.16
CA LYS A 428 -3.74 -26.02 -33.28
C LYS A 428 -3.99 -27.44 -33.76
N GLU A 429 -4.18 -28.39 -32.84
CA GLU A 429 -4.50 -29.78 -33.17
C GLU A 429 -5.85 -29.89 -33.88
N GLN A 430 -6.90 -29.24 -33.37
CA GLN A 430 -8.20 -29.21 -34.03
C GLN A 430 -8.13 -28.59 -35.43
N GLN A 431 -7.36 -27.51 -35.61
CA GLN A 431 -7.20 -26.86 -36.90
C GLN A 431 -6.59 -27.81 -37.95
N ARG A 432 -5.58 -28.61 -37.58
CA ARG A 432 -5.01 -29.64 -38.48
C ARG A 432 -6.04 -30.69 -38.89
N VAL A 433 -6.89 -31.14 -37.95
CA VAL A 433 -7.95 -32.11 -38.25
C VAL A 433 -8.97 -31.51 -39.23
N ILE A 434 -9.34 -30.23 -39.07
CA ILE A 434 -10.25 -29.53 -39.98
C ILE A 434 -9.63 -29.46 -41.39
N GLU A 435 -8.38 -29.01 -41.52
CA GLU A 435 -7.70 -28.93 -42.81
C GLU A 435 -7.58 -30.27 -43.52
N GLN A 436 -7.29 -31.34 -42.77
CA GLN A 436 -7.28 -32.70 -43.32
C GLN A 436 -8.67 -33.12 -43.82
N LYS A 437 -9.72 -32.83 -43.04
CA LYS A 437 -11.09 -33.16 -43.44
C LYS A 437 -11.57 -32.36 -44.65
N ASP A 438 -11.17 -31.10 -44.77
CA ASP A 438 -11.48 -30.29 -45.94
C ASP A 438 -10.77 -30.81 -47.21
N ALA A 439 -9.54 -31.32 -47.07
CA ALA A 439 -8.83 -31.98 -48.17
C ALA A 439 -9.54 -33.28 -48.61
N GLU A 440 -9.92 -34.14 -47.66
CA GLU A 440 -10.68 -35.38 -47.91
C GLU A 440 -12.04 -35.07 -48.57
N LEU A 441 -12.75 -34.02 -48.12
CA LEU A 441 -14.00 -33.58 -48.71
C LEU A 441 -13.83 -33.07 -50.15
N LYS A 442 -12.75 -32.34 -50.44
CA LYS A 442 -12.45 -31.86 -51.79
C LYS A 442 -12.19 -33.02 -52.75
N GLU A 443 -11.45 -34.03 -52.31
CA GLU A 443 -11.21 -35.25 -53.10
C GLU A 443 -12.50 -36.03 -53.34
N THR A 444 -13.30 -36.23 -52.30
CA THR A 444 -14.60 -36.91 -52.39
C THR A 444 -15.54 -36.19 -53.35
N ASN A 445 -15.63 -34.86 -53.27
CA ASN A 445 -16.45 -34.05 -54.18
C ASN A 445 -15.97 -34.16 -55.64
N ALA A 446 -14.65 -34.20 -55.88
CA ALA A 446 -14.12 -34.41 -57.22
C ALA A 446 -14.50 -35.78 -57.79
N GLN A 447 -14.46 -36.83 -56.96
CA GLN A 447 -14.91 -38.17 -57.35
C GLN A 447 -16.42 -38.21 -57.66
N VAL A 448 -17.25 -37.52 -56.87
CA VAL A 448 -18.70 -37.40 -57.13
C VAL A 448 -18.96 -36.70 -58.46
N VAL A 449 -18.28 -35.59 -58.76
CA VAL A 449 -18.43 -34.89 -60.05
C VAL A 449 -18.05 -35.78 -61.23
N GLU A 450 -16.97 -36.56 -61.11
CA GLU A 450 -16.54 -37.51 -62.15
C GLU A 450 -17.55 -38.64 -62.34
N LEU A 451 -18.10 -39.20 -61.25
CA LEU A 451 -19.16 -40.20 -61.30
C LEU A 451 -20.43 -39.66 -61.96
N SER A 452 -20.84 -38.43 -61.63
CA SER A 452 -21.98 -37.77 -62.28
C SER A 452 -21.78 -37.60 -63.78
N LYS A 453 -20.58 -37.22 -64.24
CA LYS A 453 -20.26 -37.14 -65.69
C LYS A 453 -20.37 -38.49 -66.39
N ARG A 454 -19.89 -39.56 -65.74
CA ARG A 454 -20.01 -40.93 -66.28
C ARG A 454 -21.47 -41.38 -66.34
N LEU A 455 -22.28 -41.00 -65.36
CA LEU A 455 -23.70 -41.28 -65.34
C LEU A 455 -24.43 -40.56 -66.49
N GLU A 456 -24.17 -39.26 -66.70
CA GLU A 456 -24.72 -38.51 -67.85
C GLU A 456 -24.33 -39.12 -69.20
N LEU A 457 -23.08 -39.60 -69.33
CA LEU A 457 -22.61 -40.24 -70.55
C LEU A 457 -23.37 -41.56 -70.80
N LEU A 458 -23.56 -42.36 -69.76
CA LEU A 458 -24.34 -43.60 -69.83
C LEU A 458 -25.81 -43.32 -70.17
N GLU A 459 -26.43 -42.31 -69.54
CA GLU A 459 -27.80 -41.88 -69.86
C GLU A 459 -27.94 -41.45 -71.33
N ARG A 460 -26.96 -40.73 -71.90
CA ARG A 460 -26.93 -40.41 -73.34
C ARG A 460 -26.79 -41.65 -74.23
N ILE A 461 -25.92 -42.59 -73.85
CA ILE A 461 -25.72 -43.84 -74.60
C ILE A 461 -27.02 -44.67 -74.60
N VAL A 462 -27.71 -44.75 -73.46
CA VAL A 462 -29.00 -45.45 -73.34
C VAL A 462 -30.10 -44.75 -74.16
N ALA A 463 -30.13 -43.41 -74.17
CA ALA A 463 -31.06 -42.64 -75.00
C ALA A 463 -30.80 -42.80 -76.52
N SER A 464 -29.59 -43.19 -76.94
CA SER A 464 -29.22 -43.35 -78.35
C SER A 464 -29.53 -44.73 -78.97
N ASN A 465 -30.04 -45.69 -78.19
CA ASN A 465 -30.13 -47.10 -78.58
C ASN A 465 -31.52 -47.60 -79.06
N THR A 466 -32.33 -46.75 -79.70
CA THR A 466 -33.48 -47.20 -80.52
C THR A 466 -33.18 -47.06 -82.02
N ALA A 467 -33.05 -48.23 -82.67
CA ALA A 467 -33.10 -48.55 -84.12
C ALA A 467 -31.89 -48.24 -85.05
N LYS A 468 -31.17 -49.33 -85.39
CA LYS A 468 -30.29 -49.65 -86.55
C LYS A 468 -30.69 -49.03 -87.94
N PRO A 469 -29.86 -49.14 -89.03
CA PRO A 469 -28.47 -49.63 -89.19
C PRO A 469 -27.53 -48.74 -90.06
N LEU A 470 -26.26 -49.18 -90.10
CA LEU A 470 -25.08 -48.63 -90.79
C LEU A 470 -25.25 -48.30 -92.29
N ASN A 471 -24.85 -47.09 -92.69
CA ASN A 471 -24.26 -46.84 -94.00
C ASN A 471 -23.16 -45.77 -93.91
N GLY A 472 -22.07 -46.01 -94.64
CA GLY A 472 -20.74 -45.47 -94.37
C GLY A 472 -20.59 -43.95 -94.43
N SER A 473 -19.71 -43.46 -93.56
CA SER A 473 -18.63 -42.54 -93.92
C SER A 473 -17.69 -42.49 -92.71
N ALA A 474 -16.48 -43.01 -92.89
CA ALA A 474 -15.42 -42.87 -91.92
C ALA A 474 -15.16 -41.38 -91.67
N ALA A 475 -15.55 -40.90 -90.49
CA ALA A 475 -15.05 -39.65 -89.96
C ALA A 475 -13.55 -39.84 -89.71
N ARG A 476 -12.79 -39.47 -90.74
CA ARG A 476 -11.38 -39.10 -90.74
C ARG A 476 -11.03 -38.42 -89.41
N ILE A 477 -10.36 -39.15 -88.52
CA ILE A 477 -9.49 -38.51 -87.53
C ILE A 477 -8.18 -38.29 -88.27
N GLU A 478 -7.84 -37.03 -88.51
CA GLU A 478 -6.56 -36.69 -89.12
C GLU A 478 -5.41 -37.24 -88.27
N PRO A 479 -4.32 -37.67 -88.93
CA PRO A 479 -3.17 -38.27 -88.27
C PRO A 479 -2.34 -37.17 -87.62
N ASN A 480 -2.18 -37.20 -86.30
CA ASN A 480 -1.05 -36.54 -85.67
C ASN A 480 0.22 -37.24 -86.19
N ALA A 481 0.98 -36.52 -87.00
CA ALA A 481 2.20 -36.93 -87.70
C ALA A 481 3.39 -37.31 -86.77
N ASN A 482 3.14 -37.75 -85.54
CA ASN A 482 4.13 -38.24 -84.57
C ASN A 482 3.59 -39.37 -83.67
N GLY A 483 2.39 -39.90 -83.91
CA GLY A 483 1.78 -40.92 -83.05
C GLY A 483 2.10 -42.34 -83.48
N VAL A 484 2.65 -43.14 -82.57
CA VAL A 484 2.68 -44.60 -82.71
C VAL A 484 1.24 -45.11 -82.66
N VAL A 485 0.84 -45.97 -83.61
CA VAL A 485 -0.50 -46.57 -83.66
C VAL A 485 -0.40 -48.07 -83.50
N LEU A 486 -1.25 -48.63 -82.64
CA LEU A 486 -1.44 -50.06 -82.48
C LEU A 486 -2.92 -50.38 -82.72
N GLU A 487 -3.21 -51.30 -83.64
CA GLU A 487 -4.57 -51.71 -83.95
C GLU A 487 -4.98 -52.97 -83.19
N GLN A 488 -6.29 -53.23 -83.16
CA GLN A 488 -6.84 -54.47 -82.61
C GLN A 488 -6.45 -55.66 -83.49
N ASN A 489 -6.02 -56.76 -82.88
CA ASN A 489 -5.68 -57.97 -83.59
C ASN A 489 -6.91 -58.55 -84.31
N VAL A 490 -6.73 -59.06 -85.54
CA VAL A 490 -7.81 -59.64 -86.35
C VAL A 490 -7.39 -61.04 -86.84
N PRO A 491 -8.15 -62.11 -86.52
CA PRO A 491 -9.33 -62.12 -85.65
C PRO A 491 -8.96 -62.03 -84.16
N ASN A 492 -9.83 -61.42 -83.34
CA ASN A 492 -9.71 -61.40 -81.88
C ASN A 492 -10.54 -62.55 -81.28
N GLY A 493 -9.87 -63.65 -80.96
CA GLY A 493 -10.47 -64.98 -80.78
C GLY A 493 -9.94 -65.94 -81.85
N PHE A 494 -8.63 -66.16 -81.88
CA PHE A 494 -7.95 -66.93 -82.92
C PHE A 494 -7.47 -68.30 -82.43
N SER A 495 -7.56 -69.32 -83.29
CA SER A 495 -7.12 -70.70 -83.04
C SER A 495 -5.78 -71.05 -83.69
N GLU A 496 -5.42 -70.37 -84.78
CA GLU A 496 -4.18 -70.63 -85.53
C GLU A 496 -3.23 -69.43 -85.55
N SER A 497 -3.67 -68.27 -86.05
CA SER A 497 -2.90 -67.03 -86.06
C SER A 497 -3.78 -65.79 -86.05
N SER A 498 -3.21 -64.65 -85.65
CA SER A 498 -3.87 -63.35 -85.68
C SER A 498 -2.89 -62.26 -86.12
N ALA A 499 -3.40 -61.28 -86.85
CA ALA A 499 -2.61 -60.17 -87.37
C ALA A 499 -2.85 -58.91 -86.55
N ILE A 500 -1.76 -58.25 -86.13
CA ILE A 500 -1.77 -56.95 -85.45
C ILE A 500 -1.15 -55.93 -86.40
N LYS A 501 -1.96 -54.98 -86.87
CA LYS A 501 -1.46 -53.84 -87.64
C LYS A 501 -0.95 -52.75 -86.71
N TYR A 502 0.12 -52.10 -87.13
CA TYR A 502 0.74 -51.01 -86.39
C TYR A 502 1.31 -49.96 -87.33
N PHE A 503 1.53 -48.75 -86.79
CA PHE A 503 2.33 -47.71 -87.42
C PHE A 503 3.41 -47.24 -86.43
N VAL A 504 4.67 -47.33 -86.83
CA VAL A 504 5.81 -46.82 -86.03
C VAL A 504 6.53 -45.73 -86.82
N PRO A 505 6.58 -44.48 -86.34
CA PRO A 505 7.29 -43.39 -87.02
C PRO A 505 8.78 -43.68 -87.23
N GLN A 506 9.36 -43.15 -88.31
CA GLN A 506 10.80 -43.27 -88.63
C GLN A 506 11.73 -42.74 -87.52
N SER A 507 11.25 -41.86 -86.65
CA SER A 507 12.00 -41.28 -85.53
C SER A 507 12.25 -42.25 -84.37
N VAL A 508 11.52 -43.37 -84.29
CA VAL A 508 11.63 -44.35 -83.21
C VAL A 508 12.86 -45.25 -83.40
N LYS A 509 13.71 -45.38 -82.38
CA LYS A 509 14.94 -46.20 -82.47
C LYS A 509 14.67 -47.66 -82.17
N GLU A 510 13.90 -47.94 -81.12
CA GLU A 510 13.51 -49.29 -80.71
C GLU A 510 11.99 -49.44 -80.67
N ALA A 511 11.46 -50.51 -81.24
CA ALA A 511 10.05 -50.85 -81.17
C ALA A 511 9.87 -52.36 -80.97
N ARG A 512 8.95 -52.75 -80.09
CA ARG A 512 8.56 -54.15 -79.87
C ARG A 512 7.11 -54.24 -79.42
N VAL A 513 6.46 -55.35 -79.73
CA VAL A 513 5.15 -55.71 -79.17
C VAL A 513 5.39 -56.68 -78.03
N ASP A 514 5.15 -56.21 -76.80
CA ASP A 514 5.23 -57.03 -75.60
C ASP A 514 3.83 -57.60 -75.28
N VAL A 515 3.75 -58.90 -75.02
CA VAL A 515 2.50 -59.58 -74.68
C VAL A 515 2.55 -60.03 -73.22
N TYR A 516 1.48 -59.79 -72.48
CA TYR A 516 1.32 -60.05 -71.06
C TYR A 516 0.09 -60.92 -70.79
N ALA A 517 0.21 -61.80 -69.80
CA ALA A 517 -0.94 -62.48 -69.21
C ALA A 517 -1.75 -61.49 -68.34
N VAL A 518 -3.01 -61.83 -68.02
CA VAL A 518 -3.89 -60.96 -67.21
C VAL A 518 -3.32 -60.64 -65.83
N ASN A 519 -2.44 -61.49 -65.29
CA ASN A 519 -1.74 -61.25 -64.02
C ASN A 519 -0.50 -60.32 -64.15
N GLY A 520 -0.24 -59.75 -65.34
CA GLY A 520 0.86 -58.82 -65.60
C GLY A 520 2.20 -59.46 -65.95
N ALA A 521 2.30 -60.80 -65.96
CA ALA A 521 3.54 -61.48 -66.36
C ALA A 521 3.75 -61.36 -67.89
N LYS A 522 4.96 -60.97 -68.32
CA LYS A 522 5.31 -60.91 -69.73
C LYS A 522 5.46 -62.33 -70.28
N VAL A 523 4.68 -62.65 -71.31
CA VAL A 523 4.59 -63.98 -71.93
C VAL A 523 5.47 -64.07 -73.16
N ASN A 524 5.48 -63.02 -74.00
CA ASN A 524 6.31 -62.99 -75.20
C ASN A 524 6.67 -61.55 -75.61
N SER A 525 7.67 -61.40 -76.47
CA SER A 525 8.11 -60.10 -77.00
C SER A 525 8.55 -60.22 -78.46
N TYR A 526 7.91 -59.45 -79.33
CA TYR A 526 8.15 -59.47 -80.77
C TYR A 526 8.82 -58.16 -81.21
N PRO A 527 10.07 -58.18 -81.69
CA PRO A 527 10.74 -56.97 -82.16
C PRO A 527 10.12 -56.45 -83.46
N VAL A 528 9.83 -55.15 -83.51
CA VAL A 528 9.33 -54.44 -84.68
C VAL A 528 10.49 -53.74 -85.37
N LYS A 529 11.02 -54.36 -86.42
CA LYS A 529 12.22 -53.87 -87.14
C LYS A 529 11.88 -52.82 -88.20
N GLU A 530 10.69 -52.87 -88.77
CA GLU A 530 10.27 -51.96 -89.84
C GLU A 530 9.70 -50.65 -89.25
N ARG A 531 9.77 -49.56 -90.04
CA ARG A 531 9.23 -48.24 -89.70
C ARG A 531 8.24 -47.84 -90.78
N GLY A 532 7.13 -47.24 -90.38
CA GLY A 532 5.93 -47.04 -91.20
C GLY A 532 4.82 -48.01 -90.80
N GLU A 533 3.89 -48.23 -91.71
CA GLU A 533 2.81 -49.22 -91.54
C GLU A 533 3.39 -50.64 -91.65
N GLY A 534 3.03 -51.49 -90.70
CA GLY A 534 3.47 -52.87 -90.67
C GLY A 534 2.42 -53.79 -90.04
N GLN A 535 2.64 -55.09 -90.18
CA GLN A 535 1.78 -56.11 -89.61
C GLN A 535 2.64 -57.16 -88.89
N LEU A 536 2.30 -57.43 -87.64
CA LEU A 536 2.86 -58.54 -86.87
C LEU A 536 1.85 -59.69 -86.87
N THR A 537 2.26 -60.84 -87.37
CA THR A 537 1.46 -62.07 -87.27
C THR A 537 1.91 -62.86 -86.06
N ILE A 538 0.95 -63.17 -85.18
CA ILE A 538 1.16 -63.93 -83.96
C ILE A 538 0.52 -65.32 -84.13
N SER A 539 1.25 -66.39 -83.77
CA SER A 539 0.71 -67.75 -83.79
C SER A 539 0.01 -68.08 -82.47
N ALA A 540 -1.14 -68.76 -82.53
CA ALA A 540 -1.80 -69.27 -81.34
C ALA A 540 -0.91 -70.27 -80.61
N GLY A 541 -0.02 -70.98 -81.32
CA GLY A 541 0.94 -71.94 -80.78
C GLY A 541 1.72 -71.41 -79.57
N ASP A 542 2.10 -70.13 -79.61
CA ASP A 542 2.92 -69.46 -78.59
C ASP A 542 2.18 -69.19 -77.26
N PHE A 543 0.86 -69.42 -77.19
CA PHE A 543 0.01 -69.05 -76.04
C PHE A 543 -0.85 -70.22 -75.55
N GLN A 544 -1.28 -70.18 -74.29
CA GLN A 544 -2.35 -71.04 -73.78
C GLN A 544 -3.72 -70.45 -74.10
N ASN A 545 -4.80 -71.23 -74.03
CA ASN A 545 -6.16 -70.69 -74.19
C ASN A 545 -6.46 -69.67 -73.10
N GLY A 546 -6.93 -68.48 -73.49
CA GLY A 546 -7.19 -67.41 -72.53
C GLY A 546 -7.10 -66.01 -73.11
N VAL A 547 -7.13 -65.04 -72.20
CA VAL A 547 -7.08 -63.61 -72.49
C VAL A 547 -5.66 -63.10 -72.24
N PHE A 548 -5.14 -62.31 -73.17
CA PHE A 548 -3.84 -61.66 -73.06
C PHE A 548 -3.97 -60.18 -73.39
N LEU A 549 -3.01 -59.39 -72.89
CA LEU A 549 -2.85 -57.99 -73.24
C LEU A 549 -1.58 -57.85 -74.06
N TYR A 550 -1.59 -57.03 -75.10
CA TYR A 550 -0.38 -56.69 -75.85
C TYR A 550 -0.24 -55.18 -75.96
N ASP A 551 1.01 -54.72 -75.94
CA ASP A 551 1.37 -53.31 -75.93
C ASP A 551 2.53 -53.07 -76.91
N LEU A 552 2.41 -51.99 -77.69
CA LEU A 552 3.49 -51.54 -78.57
C LEU A 552 4.39 -50.58 -77.80
N VAL A 553 5.55 -51.08 -77.40
CA VAL A 553 6.55 -50.33 -76.65
C VAL A 553 7.56 -49.74 -77.61
N THR A 554 7.69 -48.41 -77.61
CA THR A 554 8.68 -47.68 -78.43
C THR A 554 9.59 -46.85 -77.54
N ASP A 555 10.90 -46.96 -77.72
CA ASP A 555 11.92 -46.23 -76.94
C ASP A 555 11.66 -46.27 -75.41
N GLY A 556 11.19 -47.42 -74.91
CA GLY A 556 10.89 -47.66 -73.49
C GLY A 556 9.53 -47.16 -73.00
N LYS A 557 8.68 -46.56 -73.85
CA LYS A 557 7.33 -46.07 -73.49
C LYS A 557 6.23 -46.96 -74.07
N SER A 558 5.19 -47.18 -73.26
CA SER A 558 3.93 -47.83 -73.67
C SER A 558 3.13 -46.90 -74.58
N ASN A 559 2.62 -47.40 -75.71
CA ASN A 559 1.83 -46.61 -76.67
C ASN A 559 0.39 -47.11 -76.85
N GLY A 560 -0.05 -48.05 -76.02
CA GLY A 560 -1.45 -48.45 -75.95
C GLY A 560 -1.58 -49.95 -75.78
N VAL A 561 -2.32 -50.35 -74.75
CA VAL A 561 -2.57 -51.75 -74.43
C VAL A 561 -3.88 -52.19 -75.07
N LYS A 562 -3.87 -53.33 -75.76
CA LYS A 562 -5.06 -53.96 -76.33
C LYS A 562 -5.19 -55.39 -75.85
N LYS A 563 -6.44 -55.86 -75.81
CA LYS A 563 -6.78 -57.21 -75.34
C LYS A 563 -6.92 -58.15 -76.53
N MET A 564 -6.21 -59.26 -76.51
CA MET A 564 -6.43 -60.38 -77.44
C MET A 564 -6.96 -61.61 -76.73
N VAL A 565 -7.71 -62.44 -77.45
CA VAL A 565 -8.24 -63.73 -76.97
C VAL A 565 -7.70 -64.84 -77.86
N VAL A 566 -7.11 -65.87 -77.24
CA VAL A 566 -6.63 -67.09 -77.90
C VAL A 566 -7.58 -68.23 -77.57
N GLN A 567 -8.10 -68.90 -78.61
CA GLN A 567 -9.04 -70.01 -78.53
C GLN A 567 -8.58 -71.13 -79.47
N LYS A 568 -7.60 -71.91 -79.04
CA LYS A 568 -7.16 -73.17 -79.69
C LYS A 568 -8.24 -74.22 -79.63
#